data_AF-A0A0G4GK59-F1
#
_entry.id   AF-A0A0G4GK59-F1
#
_cell.length_a   1.000
_cell.length_b   1.000
_cell.length_c   1.000
_cell.angle_alpha   90.00
_cell.angle_beta   90.00
_cell.angle_gamma   90.00
#
_symmetry.space_group_name_H-M   'P 1'
#
loop_
_entity.id
_entity.type
_entity.pdbx_description
1 polymer ?
#
loop_
_entity_poly.entity_id
_entity_poly.type
_entity_poly.pdbx_seq_one_letter_code
_entity_poly.pdbx_strand_id
1 'polypeptide(L)'
;MGASASSSKDTADGIHKPTEKMSGRPMLLNAGGFVMAFPRDVLLREGLRDTCLAVLLNRFDSWMITDDNRIHFIDADPFYFIWLAEKPHCLSCSRIDVSEIIEGCPALAFYHNRFFAKTAVTIEPQHGDHDSEAFRGFMAVMGPFISSSVAGGTGGSEV
;
A
#
# COMPACT_ATOMS: atom_id res chain seq x y z
N MET A 1 22.21 30.65 -54.46
CA MET A 1 21.48 30.47 -53.20
C MET A 1 21.92 29.14 -52.60
N GLY A 2 22.87 29.18 -51.67
CA GLY A 2 23.33 28.01 -50.93
C GLY A 2 22.50 27.87 -49.65
N ALA A 3 21.97 26.68 -49.41
CA ALA A 3 21.29 26.33 -48.18
C ALA A 3 22.13 25.29 -47.42
N SER A 4 22.28 25.54 -46.13
CA SER A 4 23.13 24.85 -45.16
C SER A 4 22.57 23.53 -44.64
N ALA A 5 23.50 22.78 -44.03
CA ALA A 5 23.37 21.91 -42.84
C ALA A 5 22.70 20.54 -43.04
N SER A 6 23.08 19.48 -42.34
CA SER A 6 24.23 19.13 -41.48
C SER A 6 24.17 17.60 -41.37
N SER A 7 25.29 16.90 -41.47
CA SER A 7 25.35 15.43 -41.44
C SER A 7 25.14 14.89 -40.02
N SER A 8 24.13 14.04 -39.84
CA SER A 8 23.91 13.21 -38.67
C SER A 8 25.06 12.21 -38.45
N LYS A 9 25.54 12.11 -37.21
CA LYS A 9 26.28 10.93 -36.75
C LYS A 9 25.96 10.68 -35.27
N ASP A 10 25.32 9.54 -35.03
CA ASP A 10 25.12 8.88 -33.73
C ASP A 10 26.42 8.79 -32.93
N THR A 11 26.37 8.76 -31.59
CA THR A 11 26.44 7.52 -30.77
C THR A 11 26.51 7.88 -29.27
N ALA A 12 25.78 7.11 -28.47
CA ALA A 12 25.99 6.82 -27.04
C ALA A 12 25.67 7.98 -26.06
N ASP A 13 25.07 7.78 -24.89
CA ASP A 13 24.64 6.60 -24.17
C ASP A 13 23.74 7.16 -23.07
N GLY A 14 22.68 6.45 -22.70
CA GLY A 14 21.75 6.97 -21.71
C GLY A 14 20.39 6.34 -21.86
N ILE A 15 20.36 5.02 -21.72
CA ILE A 15 19.13 4.28 -21.40
C ILE A 15 18.69 4.76 -20.01
N HIS A 16 18.10 5.95 -19.93
CA HIS A 16 17.08 6.22 -18.94
C HIS A 16 15.85 5.47 -19.43
N LYS A 17 15.79 4.17 -19.12
CA LYS A 17 14.51 3.47 -19.06
C LYS A 17 13.63 4.37 -18.18
N PRO A 18 12.51 4.90 -18.69
CA PRO A 18 11.60 5.64 -17.84
C PRO A 18 11.28 4.69 -16.68
N THR A 19 11.54 5.14 -15.46
CA THR A 19 10.93 4.57 -14.26
C THR A 19 9.50 4.32 -14.65
N GLU A 20 9.13 3.04 -14.70
CA GLU A 20 7.79 2.62 -15.01
C GLU A 20 6.93 3.35 -13.99
N LYS A 21 6.29 4.45 -14.43
CA LYS A 21 5.23 5.10 -13.67
C LYS A 21 4.31 3.93 -13.36
N MET A 22 4.28 3.48 -12.11
CA MET A 22 3.34 2.47 -11.66
C MET A 22 1.96 3.07 -11.93
N SER A 23 1.51 2.76 -13.13
CA SER A 23 0.26 3.15 -13.76
C SER A 23 -0.82 2.59 -12.84
N GLY A 24 -1.85 3.38 -12.57
CA GLY A 24 -2.91 3.17 -11.56
C GLY A 24 -3.72 1.88 -11.70
N ARG A 25 -3.02 0.74 -11.71
CA ARG A 25 -3.54 -0.60 -11.60
C ARG A 25 -3.67 -0.90 -10.11
N PRO A 26 -4.85 -1.32 -9.65
CA PRO A 26 -5.04 -1.78 -8.29
C PRO A 26 -4.01 -2.85 -7.90
N MET A 27 -3.53 -2.79 -6.66
CA MET A 27 -2.72 -3.83 -6.07
C MET A 27 -3.60 -5.07 -5.81
N LEU A 28 -3.11 -6.28 -6.08
CA LEU A 28 -3.77 -7.48 -5.55
C LEU A 28 -3.39 -7.65 -4.08
N LEU A 29 -4.41 -7.78 -3.23
CA LEU A 29 -4.27 -7.92 -1.79
C LEU A 29 -5.06 -9.14 -1.32
N ASN A 30 -4.43 -10.00 -0.53
CA ASN A 30 -5.07 -11.08 0.18
C ASN A 30 -5.35 -10.64 1.62
N ALA A 31 -6.60 -10.35 1.95
CA ALA A 31 -7.02 -10.00 3.31
C ALA A 31 -7.71 -11.21 3.96
N GLY A 32 -7.07 -11.83 4.95
CA GLY A 32 -7.65 -12.96 5.69
C GLY A 32 -8.06 -14.16 4.82
N GLY A 33 -7.39 -14.37 3.67
CA GLY A 33 -7.71 -15.43 2.71
C GLY A 33 -8.56 -14.98 1.52
N PHE A 34 -9.07 -13.74 1.51
CA PHE A 34 -9.84 -13.19 0.41
C PHE A 34 -8.96 -12.30 -0.49
N VAL A 35 -8.79 -12.70 -1.75
CA VAL A 35 -8.02 -11.94 -2.73
C VAL A 35 -8.90 -10.90 -3.41
N MET A 36 -8.47 -9.64 -3.41
CA MET A 36 -9.17 -8.54 -4.06
C MET A 36 -8.23 -7.53 -4.70
N ALA A 37 -8.76 -6.79 -5.68
CA ALA A 37 -8.11 -5.62 -6.24
C ALA A 37 -8.30 -4.43 -5.28
N PHE A 38 -7.22 -3.95 -4.68
CA PHE A 38 -7.24 -2.86 -3.72
C PHE A 38 -6.59 -1.58 -4.30
N PRO A 39 -7.30 -0.44 -4.31
CA PRO A 39 -6.82 0.81 -4.90
C PRO A 39 -5.92 1.58 -3.92
N ARG A 40 -4.73 1.03 -3.60
CA ARG A 40 -3.79 1.60 -2.62
C ARG A 40 -3.40 3.05 -2.90
N ASP A 41 -3.38 3.48 -4.16
CA ASP A 41 -3.00 4.84 -4.56
C ASP A 41 -3.94 5.91 -3.99
N VAL A 42 -5.18 5.55 -3.66
CA VAL A 42 -6.13 6.46 -2.99
C VAL A 42 -5.62 6.87 -1.62
N LEU A 43 -4.85 6.00 -0.95
CA LEU A 43 -4.25 6.28 0.35
C LEU A 43 -3.11 7.30 0.27
N LEU A 44 -2.65 7.66 -0.94
CA LEU A 44 -1.63 8.70 -1.14
C LEU A 44 -2.20 10.12 -1.14
N ARG A 45 -3.53 10.28 -1.06
CA ARG A 45 -4.20 11.59 -0.98
C ARG A 45 -3.84 12.31 0.33
N GLU A 46 -3.91 13.64 0.27
CA GLU A 46 -3.74 14.49 1.46
C GLU A 46 -4.71 14.06 2.57
N GLY A 47 -4.21 13.99 3.80
CA GLY A 47 -4.95 13.50 4.96
C GLY A 47 -4.94 11.97 5.17
N LEU A 48 -4.62 11.18 4.15
CA LEU A 48 -4.52 9.71 4.23
C LEU A 48 -3.08 9.20 4.21
N ARG A 49 -2.18 9.95 3.56
CA ARG A 49 -0.81 9.52 3.25
C ARG A 49 0.05 9.17 4.47
N ASP A 50 -0.23 9.79 5.61
CA ASP A 50 0.45 9.65 6.90
C ASP A 50 -0.23 8.62 7.83
N THR A 51 -1.13 7.79 7.29
CA THR A 51 -1.75 6.69 8.02
C THR A 51 -0.91 5.41 7.96
N CYS A 52 -1.03 4.56 8.98
CA CYS A 52 -0.31 3.28 9.03
C CYS A 52 -0.60 2.39 7.81
N LEU A 53 -1.84 2.34 7.32
CA LEU A 53 -2.19 1.55 6.15
C LEU A 53 -1.59 2.13 4.85
N ALA A 54 -1.59 3.45 4.70
CA ALA A 54 -0.97 4.10 3.56
C ALA A 54 0.53 3.77 3.48
N VAL A 55 1.23 3.87 4.62
CA VAL A 55 2.65 3.55 4.72
C VAL A 55 2.90 2.06 4.49
N LEU A 56 2.11 1.17 5.10
CA LEU A 56 2.28 -0.27 4.91
C LEU A 56 2.22 -0.67 3.43
N LEU A 57 1.15 -0.28 2.73
CA LEU A 57 0.87 -0.75 1.37
C LEU A 57 1.71 -0.07 0.28
N ASN A 58 2.24 1.13 0.55
CA ASN A 58 2.97 1.92 -0.45
C ASN A 58 4.49 1.97 -0.21
N ARG A 59 4.96 1.61 0.99
CA ARG A 59 6.39 1.63 1.31
C ARG A 59 6.98 0.26 1.64
N PHE A 60 6.22 -0.59 2.33
CA PHE A 60 6.73 -1.85 2.89
C PHE A 60 6.15 -3.08 2.20
N ASP A 61 5.82 -2.98 0.91
CA ASP A 61 5.30 -4.11 0.12
C ASP A 61 6.23 -5.33 0.18
N SER A 62 7.54 -5.12 0.07
CA SER A 62 8.57 -6.16 0.18
C SER A 62 8.64 -6.85 1.55
N TRP A 63 8.04 -6.27 2.60
CA TRP A 63 8.03 -6.83 3.97
C TRP A 63 6.71 -7.49 4.33
N MET A 64 5.68 -7.27 3.51
CA MET A 64 4.43 -8.01 3.65
C MET A 64 4.67 -9.45 3.24
N ILE A 65 4.25 -10.38 4.10
CA ILE A 65 4.19 -11.80 3.75
C ILE A 65 3.34 -11.95 2.49
N THR A 66 3.69 -12.88 1.62
CA THR A 66 2.86 -13.24 0.47
C THR A 66 2.27 -14.63 0.65
N ASP A 67 1.07 -14.86 0.11
CA ASP A 67 0.50 -16.20 0.02
C ASP A 67 1.25 -17.09 -1.00
N ASP A 68 0.78 -18.33 -1.17
CA ASP A 68 1.34 -19.31 -2.11
C ASP A 68 1.34 -18.83 -3.56
N ASN A 69 0.49 -17.86 -3.90
CA ASN A 69 0.39 -17.25 -5.22
C ASN A 69 1.23 -15.96 -5.35
N ARG A 70 2.07 -15.65 -4.34
CA ARG A 70 2.88 -14.43 -4.25
C ARG A 70 2.05 -13.14 -4.15
N ILE A 71 0.84 -13.22 -3.61
CA ILE A 71 -0.02 -12.06 -3.37
C ILE A 71 0.23 -11.56 -1.94
N HIS A 72 0.45 -10.26 -1.77
CA HIS A 72 0.67 -9.67 -0.45
C HIS A 72 -0.52 -9.93 0.48
N PHE A 73 -0.21 -10.39 1.69
CA PHE A 73 -1.17 -10.84 2.69
C PHE A 73 -1.26 -9.87 3.86
N ILE A 74 -2.48 -9.66 4.34
CA ILE A 74 -2.80 -8.98 5.60
C ILE A 74 -3.74 -9.90 6.39
N ASP A 75 -3.37 -10.19 7.63
CA ASP A 75 -4.20 -10.94 8.58
C ASP A 75 -5.30 -10.04 9.16
N ALA A 76 -6.33 -9.78 8.36
CA ALA A 76 -7.47 -8.95 8.74
C ALA A 76 -8.76 -9.50 8.13
N ASP A 77 -9.88 -9.15 8.77
CA ASP A 77 -11.20 -9.48 8.26
C ASP A 77 -11.40 -8.87 6.85
N PRO A 78 -11.69 -9.70 5.83
CA PRO A 78 -11.89 -9.22 4.47
C PRO A 78 -13.03 -8.22 4.33
N PHE A 79 -14.06 -8.25 5.19
CA PHE A 79 -15.17 -7.30 5.13
C PHE A 79 -14.71 -5.86 5.34
N TYR A 80 -13.65 -5.63 6.13
CA TYR A 80 -13.09 -4.29 6.30
C TYR A 80 -12.50 -3.77 4.98
N PHE A 81 -11.71 -4.59 4.29
CA PHE A 81 -11.05 -4.19 3.05
C PHE A 81 -12.03 -4.08 1.88
N ILE A 82 -13.08 -4.91 1.85
CA ILE A 82 -14.21 -4.76 0.92
C ILE A 82 -14.89 -3.41 1.14
N TRP A 83 -15.29 -3.10 2.38
CA TRP A 83 -15.90 -1.81 2.71
C TRP A 83 -14.99 -0.63 2.33
N LEU A 84 -13.69 -0.74 2.61
CA LEU A 84 -12.72 0.31 2.32
C LEU A 84 -12.48 0.49 0.82
N ALA A 85 -12.46 -0.59 0.03
CA ALA A 85 -12.22 -0.53 -1.42
C ALA A 85 -13.40 0.08 -2.21
N GLU A 86 -14.63 0.01 -1.68
CA GLU A 86 -15.81 0.66 -2.28
C GLU A 86 -15.75 2.20 -2.16
N LYS A 87 -15.14 2.72 -1.08
CA LYS A 87 -15.03 4.18 -0.83
C LYS A 87 -14.26 4.96 -1.92
N PRO A 88 -13.13 4.48 -2.44
CA PRO A 88 -12.47 4.96 -3.65
C PRO A 88 -13.40 5.24 -4.84
N HIS A 89 -14.36 4.35 -5.13
CA HIS A 89 -15.31 4.59 -6.21
C HIS A 89 -16.20 5.79 -5.89
N CYS A 90 -16.67 5.90 -4.64
CA CYS A 90 -17.42 7.06 -4.18
C CYS A 90 -16.60 8.37 -4.23
N LEU A 91 -15.31 8.34 -3.89
CA LEU A 91 -14.41 9.50 -4.02
C LEU A 91 -14.25 9.94 -5.49
N SER A 92 -14.15 9.00 -6.43
CA SER A 92 -14.02 9.31 -7.86
C SER A 92 -15.27 9.98 -8.44
N CYS A 93 -16.43 9.74 -7.83
CA CYS A 93 -17.71 10.35 -8.21
C CYS A 93 -18.05 11.58 -7.35
N SER A 94 -17.12 12.08 -6.53
CA SER A 94 -17.33 13.18 -5.57
C SER A 94 -18.51 12.94 -4.61
N ARG A 95 -18.84 11.67 -4.33
CA ARG A 95 -19.98 11.27 -3.49
C ARG A 95 -19.66 11.26 -2.00
N ILE A 96 -18.37 11.20 -1.67
CA ILE A 96 -17.86 11.26 -0.29
C ILE A 96 -16.57 12.08 -0.26
N ASP A 97 -16.22 12.62 0.90
CA ASP A 97 -14.92 13.27 1.15
C ASP A 97 -13.91 12.32 1.84
N VAL A 98 -12.62 12.68 1.84
CA VAL A 98 -11.57 12.01 2.61
C VAL A 98 -11.92 11.97 4.10
N SER A 99 -12.56 13.01 4.63
CA SER A 99 -13.04 13.05 6.01
C SER A 99 -14.00 11.91 6.35
N GLU A 100 -14.90 11.52 5.43
CA GLU A 100 -15.80 10.38 5.62
C GLU A 100 -15.08 9.03 5.61
N ILE A 101 -13.94 8.95 4.89
CA ILE A 101 -13.08 7.77 4.98
C ILE A 101 -12.41 7.72 6.34
N ILE A 102 -11.90 8.85 6.84
CA ILE A 102 -11.23 8.96 8.15
C ILE A 102 -12.19 8.73 9.32
N GLU A 103 -13.45 9.15 9.21
CA GLU A 103 -14.47 8.91 10.23
C GLU A 103 -14.79 7.41 10.39
N GLY A 104 -14.71 6.67 9.29
CA GLY A 104 -14.83 5.22 9.31
C GLY A 104 -16.27 4.73 9.50
N CYS A 105 -16.39 3.50 9.99
CA CYS A 105 -17.65 2.91 10.40
C CYS A 105 -17.48 2.36 11.83
N PRO A 106 -18.37 2.68 12.79
CA PRO A 106 -18.25 2.18 14.17
C PRO A 106 -18.18 0.65 14.26
N ALA A 107 -18.89 -0.07 13.39
CA ALA A 107 -18.86 -1.53 13.33
C ALA A 107 -17.48 -2.10 12.93
N LEU A 108 -16.63 -1.26 12.33
CA LEU A 108 -15.31 -1.60 11.81
C LEU A 108 -14.19 -0.87 12.57
N ALA A 109 -14.49 -0.23 13.71
CA ALA A 109 -13.58 0.65 14.44
C ALA A 109 -12.27 -0.03 14.85
N PHE A 110 -12.29 -1.35 15.11
CA PHE A 110 -11.09 -2.10 15.48
C PHE A 110 -9.97 -1.98 14.44
N TYR A 111 -10.30 -2.28 13.18
CA TYR A 111 -9.38 -2.17 12.05
C TYR A 111 -9.18 -0.72 11.66
N HIS A 112 -10.27 0.06 11.62
CA HIS A 112 -10.23 1.44 11.19
C HIS A 112 -9.26 2.28 12.03
N ASN A 113 -9.36 2.22 13.36
CA ASN A 113 -8.51 3.00 14.26
C ASN A 113 -7.02 2.64 14.14
N ARG A 114 -6.69 1.37 13.83
CA ARG A 114 -5.30 0.91 13.69
C ARG A 114 -4.73 1.29 12.33
N PHE A 115 -5.48 1.02 11.27
CA PHE A 115 -5.06 1.30 9.91
C PHE A 115 -4.97 2.80 9.62
N PHE A 116 -5.86 3.60 10.21
CA PHE A 116 -5.88 5.05 10.07
C PHE A 116 -5.17 5.78 11.22
N ALA A 117 -4.52 5.06 12.14
CA ALA A 117 -3.61 5.67 13.10
C ALA A 117 -2.51 6.44 12.35
N LYS A 118 -2.24 7.67 12.79
CA LYS A 118 -1.18 8.49 12.24
C LYS A 118 0.19 7.93 12.62
N THR A 119 1.13 8.00 11.70
CA THR A 119 2.52 7.57 11.92
C THR A 119 3.50 8.64 11.46
N ALA A 120 4.63 8.74 12.16
CA ALA A 120 5.75 9.58 11.76
C ALA A 120 6.64 8.91 10.68
N VAL A 121 6.39 7.64 10.37
CA VAL A 121 7.07 6.95 9.26
C VAL A 121 6.53 7.49 7.93
N THR A 122 7.41 7.96 7.07
CA THR A 122 7.04 8.49 5.75
C THR A 122 6.90 7.39 4.71
N ILE A 123 6.17 7.63 3.62
CA ILE A 123 6.09 6.70 2.47
C ILE A 123 7.44 6.59 1.76
N GLU A 124 8.21 7.67 1.73
CA GLU A 124 9.60 7.67 1.28
C GLU A 124 10.49 6.95 2.30
N PRO A 125 11.27 5.93 1.90
CA PRO A 125 12.26 5.31 2.77
C PRO A 125 13.34 6.31 3.19
N GLN A 126 13.66 6.37 4.49
CA GLN A 126 14.81 7.11 5.02
C GLN A 126 15.91 6.14 5.48
N HIS A 127 17.14 6.62 5.46
CA HIS A 127 18.29 5.85 5.93
C HIS A 127 18.20 5.63 7.45
N GLY A 128 18.34 4.38 7.89
CA GLY A 128 18.29 4.01 9.31
C GLY A 128 16.89 3.92 9.92
N ASP A 129 15.82 3.98 9.11
CA ASP A 129 14.45 3.95 9.64
C ASP A 129 14.15 2.72 10.50
N HIS A 130 14.76 1.57 10.20
CA HIS A 130 14.58 0.31 10.94
C HIS A 130 14.99 0.41 12.42
N ASP A 131 15.89 1.34 12.77
CA ASP A 131 16.33 1.56 14.16
C ASP A 131 15.55 2.70 14.85
N SER A 132 14.68 3.39 14.12
CA SER A 132 13.97 4.56 14.64
C SER A 132 12.82 4.19 15.59
N GLU A 133 12.55 5.07 16.56
CA GLU A 133 11.38 4.95 17.44
C GLU A 133 10.07 4.97 16.66
N ALA A 134 9.98 5.83 15.63
CA ALA A 134 8.81 5.93 14.76
C ALA A 134 8.50 4.59 14.08
N PHE A 135 9.53 3.92 13.57
CA PHE A 135 9.39 2.61 12.95
C PHE A 135 8.99 1.53 13.96
N ARG A 136 9.59 1.52 15.16
CA ARG A 136 9.18 0.59 16.22
C ARG A 136 7.72 0.80 16.63
N GLY A 137 7.27 2.05 16.72
CA GLY A 137 5.87 2.39 16.97
C GLY A 137 4.95 1.91 15.85
N PHE A 138 5.35 2.11 14.60
CA PHE A 138 4.62 1.59 13.44
C PHE A 138 4.50 0.06 13.47
N MET A 139 5.58 -0.66 13.75
CA MET A 139 5.57 -2.13 13.85
C MET A 139 4.75 -2.63 15.04
N ALA A 140 4.67 -1.88 16.14
CA ALA A 140 3.79 -2.23 17.26
C ALA A 140 2.30 -2.19 16.86
N VAL A 141 1.92 -1.31 15.94
CA VAL A 141 0.54 -1.22 15.41
C VAL A 141 0.29 -2.23 14.30
N MET A 142 1.22 -2.35 13.36
CA MET A 142 1.02 -3.10 12.11
C MET A 142 1.51 -4.54 12.16
N GLY A 143 2.47 -4.85 13.02
CA GLY A 143 3.07 -6.18 13.19
C GLY A 143 2.05 -7.32 13.35
N PRO A 144 0.97 -7.17 14.14
CA PRO A 144 -0.05 -8.20 14.25
C PRO A 144 -0.73 -8.57 12.92
N PHE A 145 -0.81 -7.65 11.96
CA PHE A 145 -1.48 -7.88 10.68
C PHE A 145 -0.56 -8.43 9.59
N ILE A 146 0.76 -8.34 9.78
CA ILE A 146 1.76 -8.70 8.76
C ILE A 146 2.75 -9.76 9.24
N SER A 147 2.72 -10.13 10.53
CA SER A 147 3.51 -11.23 11.08
C SER A 147 2.68 -12.51 11.10
N SER A 148 3.30 -13.64 10.76
CA SER A 148 2.66 -14.96 10.75
C SER A 148 2.19 -15.44 12.13
N SER A 149 2.53 -14.71 13.20
CA SER A 149 2.31 -15.10 14.60
C SER A 149 0.85 -15.01 15.07
N VAL A 150 -0.05 -14.41 14.28
CA VAL A 150 -1.49 -14.30 14.63
C VAL A 150 -2.35 -15.33 13.90
N ALA A 151 -1.79 -15.97 12.86
CA ALA A 151 -2.33 -17.17 12.25
C ALA A 151 -2.04 -18.39 13.15
N GLY A 152 -2.82 -18.53 14.24
CA GLY A 152 -3.08 -19.82 14.89
C GLY A 152 -3.86 -20.79 14.00
N GLY A 153 -3.58 -20.78 12.69
CA GLY A 153 -4.07 -21.76 11.73
C GLY A 153 -3.00 -22.84 11.60
N THR A 154 -3.27 -23.99 12.21
CA THR A 154 -2.52 -25.22 12.00
C THR A 154 -2.63 -25.64 10.52
N GLY A 155 -1.79 -25.05 9.67
CA GLY A 155 -1.60 -25.46 8.29
C GLY A 155 -0.74 -26.72 8.23
N GLY A 156 -1.37 -27.88 8.40
CA GLY A 156 -1.01 -29.16 7.79
C GLY A 156 0.37 -29.78 8.10
N SER A 157 0.34 -30.89 8.85
CA SER A 157 1.04 -32.09 8.38
C SER A 157 0.02 -33.22 8.32
N GLU A 158 -0.27 -33.67 7.11
CA GLU A 158 -0.93 -34.94 6.84
C GLU A 158 -0.06 -36.08 7.40
N VAL A 159 -0.66 -36.99 8.16
CA VAL A 159 -0.24 -38.39 8.36
C VAL A 159 -1.46 -39.28 8.28
#